data_AF-T1CWN2-F1
#
_entry.id   AF-T1CWN2-F1
#
_cell.length_a   1.000
_cell.length_b   1.000
_cell.length_c   1.000
_cell.angle_alpha   90.00
_cell.angle_beta   90.00
_cell.angle_gamma   90.00
#
_symmetry.space_group_name_H-M   'P 1'
#
loop_
_entity.id
_entity.type
_entity.pdbx_description
1 polymer ?
#
loop_
_entity_poly.entity_id
_entity_poly.type
_entity_poly.pdbx_seq_one_letter_code
_entity_poly.pdbx_strand_id
1 'polypeptide(L)'
;SGFGWRNVTVVKLGAAWAMDSQWTLRAGWNHSSQPITSENVLFNVLAPGVIEDHVTLGATYAMSRDLALSFDYVHAFNQTITGTGASQGTQ
;
A
#
# COMPACT_ATOMS: atom_id res chain seq x y z
N SER A 1 20.22 16.26 8.40
CA SER A 1 18.94 16.88 8.82
C SER A 1 17.95 16.74 7.67
N GLY A 2 16.72 16.30 7.96
CA GLY A 2 15.69 15.92 6.97
C GLY A 2 14.49 15.29 7.68
N PHE A 3 13.71 14.44 7.01
CA PHE A 3 12.47 13.84 7.53
C PHE A 3 12.62 12.81 8.67
N GLY A 4 13.84 12.43 9.05
CA GLY A 4 14.07 11.49 10.17
C GLY A 4 13.61 10.04 9.91
N TRP A 5 13.34 9.68 8.66
CA TRP A 5 12.81 8.37 8.30
C TRP A 5 13.76 7.22 8.61
N ARG A 6 13.16 6.12 9.08
CA ARG A 6 13.83 4.83 9.23
C ARG A 6 13.64 3.97 7.98
N ASN A 7 14.46 2.93 7.86
CA ASN A 7 14.31 1.95 6.79
C ASN A 7 12.92 1.31 6.84
N VAL A 8 12.30 1.14 5.68
CA VAL A 8 11.02 0.45 5.51
C VAL A 8 11.28 -0.98 5.07
N THR A 9 10.66 -1.93 5.75
CA THR A 9 10.56 -3.33 5.29
C THR A 9 9.17 -3.53 4.70
N VAL A 10 9.13 -4.11 3.50
CA VAL A 10 7.87 -4.42 2.80
C VAL A 10 7.76 -5.92 2.60
N VAL A 11 6.65 -6.50 3.07
CA VAL A 11 6.29 -7.89 2.84
C VAL A 11 5.05 -7.92 1.96
N LYS A 12 5.06 -8.78 0.93
CA LYS A 12 3.94 -8.92 -0.01
C LYS A 12 3.59 -10.38 -0.22
N LEU A 13 2.30 -10.66 -0.27
CA LEU A 13 1.74 -11.97 -0.60
C LEU A 13 0.69 -11.77 -1.68
N GLY A 14 0.64 -12.68 -2.64
CA GLY A 14 -0.31 -12.59 -3.75
C GLY A 14 -0.57 -13.93 -4.40
N ALA A 15 -1.77 -14.07 -4.94
CA ALA A 15 -2.21 -15.23 -5.68
C ALA A 15 -2.84 -14.79 -7.01
N ALA A 16 -2.62 -15.59 -8.04
CA ALA A 16 -3.27 -15.45 -9.34
C ALA A 16 -3.93 -16.77 -9.71
N TRP A 17 -5.14 -16.70 -10.23
CA TRP A 17 -5.93 -17.85 -10.63
C TRP A 17 -6.45 -17.66 -12.06
N ALA A 18 -5.98 -18.50 -12.97
CA ALA A 18 -6.59 -18.66 -14.29
C ALA A 18 -7.88 -19.46 -14.10
N MET A 19 -9.00 -18.76 -14.00
CA MET A 19 -10.30 -19.36 -13.75
C MET A 19 -10.77 -20.17 -14.96
N ASP A 20 -10.55 -19.63 -16.17
CA ASP A 20 -10.82 -20.27 -17.45
C ASP A 20 -9.95 -19.67 -18.57
N SER A 21 -10.27 -19.98 -19.83
CA SER A 21 -9.51 -19.46 -21.00
C SER A 21 -9.62 -17.94 -21.20
N GLN A 22 -10.58 -17.29 -20.55
CA GLN A 22 -10.85 -15.85 -20.69
C GLN A 22 -10.50 -15.06 -19.44
N TRP A 23 -10.71 -15.62 -18.24
CA TRP A 23 -10.55 -14.91 -16.98
C TRP A 23 -9.31 -15.31 -16.20
N THR A 24 -8.52 -14.30 -15.80
CA THR A 24 -7.50 -14.42 -14.76
C THR A 24 -7.81 -13.48 -13.62
N LEU A 25 -7.95 -14.00 -12.41
CA LEU A 25 -8.23 -13.24 -11.20
C LEU A 25 -6.94 -13.13 -10.36
N ARG A 26 -6.75 -12.01 -9.67
CA ARG A 26 -5.60 -11.74 -8.80
C ARG A 26 -6.08 -11.14 -7.50
N ALA A 27 -5.45 -11.56 -6.42
CA ALA A 27 -5.61 -10.95 -5.11
C ALA A 27 -4.25 -10.87 -4.42
N GLY A 28 -4.07 -9.87 -3.59
CA GLY A 28 -2.81 -9.67 -2.88
C GLY A 28 -2.98 -8.79 -1.66
N TRP A 29 -1.97 -8.83 -0.82
CA TRP A 29 -1.82 -8.00 0.35
C TRP A 29 -0.36 -7.60 0.49
N ASN A 30 -0.12 -6.36 0.87
CA ASN A 30 1.19 -5.90 1.29
C ASN A 30 1.11 -5.17 2.61
N HIS A 31 2.15 -5.38 3.41
CA HIS A 31 2.42 -4.66 4.64
C HIS A 31 3.78 -3.98 4.55
N SER A 32 3.84 -2.71 4.93
CA SER A 32 5.05 -1.89 4.95
C SER A 32 5.22 -1.30 6.33
N SER A 33 6.39 -1.46 6.94
CA SER A 33 6.66 -0.87 8.25
C SER A 33 6.71 0.66 8.21
N GLN A 34 6.29 1.32 9.28
CA GLN A 34 6.27 2.78 9.39
C GLN A 34 7.66 3.44 9.32
N PRO A 35 7.93 4.32 8.33
CA PRO A 35 9.17 5.12 8.31
C PRO A 35 9.17 6.27 9.33
N ILE A 36 8.01 6.82 9.70
CA ILE A 36 7.88 8.02 10.54
C ILE A 36 7.81 7.65 12.02
N THR A 37 8.69 8.22 12.84
CA THR A 37 8.66 8.04 14.31
C THR A 37 7.80 9.11 14.98
N SER A 38 7.31 8.82 16.20
CA SER A 38 6.51 9.77 16.99
C SER A 38 7.21 11.11 17.24
N GLU A 39 8.54 11.14 17.29
CA GLU A 39 9.31 12.38 17.47
C GLU A 39 9.31 13.26 16.21
N ASN A 40 8.94 12.72 15.04
CA ASN A 40 9.05 13.38 13.74
C ASN A 40 7.70 13.63 13.04
N VAL A 41 6.56 13.42 13.72
CA VAL A 41 5.21 13.57 13.13
C VAL A 41 4.96 14.97 12.56
N LEU A 42 5.28 16.03 13.31
CA LEU A 42 5.06 17.41 12.87
C LEU A 42 5.84 17.75 11.59
N PHE A 43 7.09 17.28 11.49
CA PHE A 43 7.94 17.52 10.31
C PHE A 43 7.50 16.72 9.07
N ASN A 44 6.69 15.68 9.25
CA ASN A 44 6.24 14.80 8.17
C ASN A 44 4.84 15.10 7.65
N VAL A 45 4.16 16.12 8.18
CA VAL A 45 2.83 16.54 7.71
C VAL A 45 2.79 16.81 6.19
N LEU A 46 3.90 17.28 5.60
CA LEU A 46 4.02 17.57 4.17
C LEU A 46 4.38 16.34 3.31
N ALA A 47 4.73 15.21 3.92
CA ALA A 47 5.12 13.97 3.25
C ALA A 47 4.42 12.76 3.92
N PRO A 48 3.09 12.61 3.77
CA PRO A 48 2.36 11.52 4.40
C PRO A 48 2.73 10.17 3.79
N GLY A 49 3.22 9.27 4.65
CA GLY A 49 3.64 7.91 4.31
C GLY A 49 3.19 6.90 5.36
N VAL A 50 2.02 7.13 5.96
CA VAL A 50 1.59 6.41 7.17
C VAL A 50 0.88 5.08 6.89
N ILE A 51 0.44 4.85 5.65
CA ILE A 51 -0.29 3.63 5.31
C ILE A 51 0.65 2.43 5.30
N GLU A 52 0.34 1.45 6.13
CA GLU A 52 1.14 0.23 6.27
C GLU A 52 0.56 -0.89 5.41
N ASP A 53 -0.76 -1.11 5.49
CA ASP A 53 -1.45 -2.21 4.84
C ASP A 53 -2.20 -1.79 3.58
N HIS A 54 -2.01 -2.54 2.50
CA HIS A 54 -2.91 -2.47 1.35
C HIS A 54 -3.38 -3.87 0.94
N VAL A 55 -4.63 -3.93 0.50
CA VAL A 55 -5.19 -5.09 -0.19
C VAL A 55 -5.38 -4.73 -1.65
N THR A 56 -4.99 -5.65 -2.53
CA THR A 56 -5.09 -5.48 -3.98
C THR A 56 -5.97 -6.56 -4.56
N LEU A 57 -6.85 -6.18 -5.48
CA LEU A 57 -7.65 -7.10 -6.29
C LEU A 57 -7.41 -6.75 -7.76
N GLY A 58 -7.39 -7.76 -8.62
CA GLY A 58 -7.20 -7.55 -10.05
C GLY A 58 -7.91 -8.62 -10.87
N ALA A 59 -8.24 -8.28 -12.11
CA ALA A 59 -8.85 -9.18 -13.06
C ALA A 59 -8.37 -8.86 -14.47
N THR A 60 -8.14 -9.89 -15.28
CA THR A 60 -7.89 -9.77 -16.71
C THR A 60 -8.93 -10.59 -17.45
N TYR A 61 -9.53 -9.99 -18.50
CA TYR A 61 -10.45 -10.63 -19.42
C TYR A 61 -9.85 -10.65 -20.83
N ALA A 62 -9.56 -11.85 -21.36
CA ALA A 62 -9.13 -12.03 -22.74
C ALA A 62 -10.35 -11.97 -23.69
N MET A 63 -10.44 -10.87 -24.44
CA MET A 63 -11.52 -10.63 -25.40
C MET A 63 -11.29 -11.43 -26.69
N SER A 64 -10.04 -11.61 -27.10
CA SER A 64 -9.61 -12.43 -28.24
C SER A 64 -8.21 -12.98 -27.99
N ARG A 65 -7.63 -13.68 -28.97
CA ARG A 65 -6.24 -14.17 -28.88
C ARG A 65 -5.22 -13.03 -28.71
N ASP A 66 -5.54 -11.85 -29.22
CA ASP A 66 -4.60 -10.72 -29.30
C ASP A 66 -5.08 -9.49 -28.51
N LEU A 67 -6.24 -9.57 -27.84
CA LEU A 67 -6.82 -8.47 -27.08
C LEU A 67 -7.27 -8.93 -25.70
N ALA A 68 -6.81 -8.23 -24.67
CA ALA A 68 -7.26 -8.42 -23.29
C ALA A 68 -7.47 -7.08 -22.59
N LEU A 69 -8.44 -7.04 -21.67
CA LEU A 69 -8.70 -5.92 -20.78
C LEU A 69 -8.29 -6.30 -19.36
N SER A 70 -7.56 -5.44 -18.66
CA SER A 70 -7.20 -5.64 -17.25
C SER A 70 -7.75 -4.53 -16.38
N PHE A 71 -8.11 -4.90 -15.17
CA PHE A 71 -8.60 -4.01 -14.12
C PHE A 71 -7.90 -4.35 -12.81
N ASP A 72 -7.55 -3.32 -12.05
CA ASP A 72 -6.91 -3.45 -10.75
C ASP A 72 -7.53 -2.44 -9.77
N TYR A 73 -7.68 -2.87 -8.52
CA TYR A 73 -8.19 -2.09 -7.41
C TYR A 73 -7.28 -2.27 -6.20
N VAL A 74 -6.95 -1.15 -5.55
CA VAL A 74 -6.16 -1.15 -4.32
C VAL A 74 -6.96 -0.44 -3.23
N HIS A 75 -7.10 -1.10 -2.09
CA HIS A 75 -7.61 -0.50 -0.87
C HIS A 75 -6.46 -0.29 0.11
N ALA A 76 -6.24 0.96 0.48
CA ALA A 76 -5.19 1.38 1.41
C ALA A 76 -5.85 1.68 2.76
N PHE A 77 -5.50 0.92 3.80
CA PHE A 77 -6.17 1.06 5.11
C PHE A 77 -5.67 2.30 5.84
N ASN A 78 -6.60 3.02 6.49
CA ASN A 78 -6.22 4.20 7.25
C ASN A 78 -5.33 3.82 8.45
N GLN A 79 -4.30 4.60 8.70
CA GLN A 79 -3.38 4.45 9.83
C GLN A 79 -3.13 5.81 10.45
N THR A 80 -2.89 5.83 11.76
CA THR A 80 -2.66 7.08 12.50
C THR A 80 -1.45 6.95 13.42
N ILE A 81 -0.56 7.93 13.36
CA ILE A 81 0.60 8.04 14.24
C ILE A 81 0.42 9.27 15.12
N THR A 82 0.53 9.06 16.43
CA THR A 82 0.52 10.16 17.40
C THR A 82 1.95 10.56 17.72
N GLY A 83 2.24 11.85 17.53
CA GLY A 83 3.54 12.42 17.84
C GLY A 83 3.70 12.75 19.33
N THR A 84 4.93 13.01 19.74
CA THR A 84 5.28 13.32 21.15
C THR A 84 6.17 14.56 21.27
N GLY A 85 6.21 15.18 22.46
CA GLY A 85 7.13 16.29 22.74
C GLY A 85 6.88 17.54 21.89
N ALA A 86 7.87 17.95 21.09
CA ALA A 86 7.72 19.09 20.17
C ALA A 86 6.91 18.74 18.90
N SER A 87 6.62 17.45 18.68
CA SER A 87 5.86 16.93 17.53
C SER A 87 4.43 16.51 17.90
N GLN A 88 3.86 17.04 18.99
CA GLN A 88 2.50 16.70 19.43
C GLN A 88 1.46 16.98 18.34
N GLY A 89 0.66 15.96 18.02
CA GLY A 89 -0.31 15.97 16.91
C GLY A 89 -0.51 14.58 16.33
N THR A 90 -1.44 14.42 15.39
CA THR A 90 -1.69 13.15 14.70
C THR A 90 -1.49 13.32 13.21
N GLN A 91 -0.90 12.31 12.58
CA GLN A 91 -0.91 12.13 11.13
C GLN A 91 -1.64 10.85 10.78
#